data_AF-A0A6N9EIQ3-F1
#
_entry.id   AF-A0A6N9EIQ3-F1
#
_cell.length_a   1.000
_cell.length_b   1.000
_cell.length_c   1.000
_cell.angle_alpha   90.00
_cell.angle_beta   90.00
_cell.angle_gamma   90.00
#
_symmetry.space_group_name_H-M   'P 1'
#
loop_
_entity.id
_entity.type
_entity.pdbx_description
1 polymer ?
#
loop_
_entity_poly.entity_id
_entity_poly.type
_entity_poly.pdbx_seq_one_letter_code
_entity_poly.pdbx_strand_id
1 'polypeptide(L)'
;MTIAVTGDTAMEPDETVIATLKRKSNTPANVVISSSEGSATYTILNDDNNPPTGSLTITGTATQGQTLTTNTSGIADADGLGTFNYQWKRGGTSISGATPSTYMLVQADVGQTITVTVSWTDGIGTAESLTSTATGAVQVPRPRQAHRFHGHGGQRSGHPGMDQPPATLTSPGGRSSRRRATTPTAPGRPSASVDDSVDQRGTAA
;
A
#
# COMPACT_ATOMS: atom_id res chain seq x y z
N MET A 1 4.00 -51.31 -5.28
CA MET A 1 4.76 -51.44 -4.02
C MET A 1 3.85 -52.14 -3.04
N THR A 2 4.05 -53.43 -2.85
CA THR A 2 3.25 -54.22 -1.90
C THR A 2 3.92 -54.08 -0.54
N ILE A 3 3.24 -53.49 0.44
CA ILE A 3 3.72 -53.51 1.82
C ILE A 3 3.32 -54.88 2.37
N ALA A 4 4.28 -55.81 2.41
CA ALA A 4 4.10 -57.07 3.12
C ALA A 4 4.22 -56.77 4.61
N VAL A 5 3.14 -56.94 5.36
CA VAL A 5 3.20 -56.99 6.82
C VAL A 5 3.65 -58.42 7.16
N THR A 6 4.91 -58.59 7.54
CA THR A 6 5.40 -59.85 8.09
C THR A 6 5.15 -59.88 9.59
N GLY A 7 4.27 -60.77 10.03
CA GLY A 7 3.81 -60.91 11.41
C GLY A 7 2.60 -61.84 11.49
N ASP A 8 1.91 -61.82 12.63
CA ASP A 8 0.64 -62.53 12.81
C ASP A 8 -0.35 -62.17 11.68
N THR A 9 -0.98 -63.18 11.12
CA THR A 9 -1.94 -63.05 10.01
C THR A 9 -3.37 -62.86 10.48
N ALA A 10 -3.64 -63.04 11.78
CA ALA A 10 -4.93 -62.76 12.39
C ALA A 10 -4.94 -61.31 12.85
N MET A 11 -5.63 -60.44 12.11
CA MET A 11 -5.82 -59.05 12.51
C MET A 11 -6.78 -59.00 13.71
N GLU A 12 -6.29 -58.62 14.89
CA GLU A 12 -7.13 -58.46 16.09
C GLU A 12 -7.70 -57.02 16.15
N PRO A 13 -8.91 -56.81 16.75
CA PRO A 13 -9.58 -55.51 16.74
C PRO A 13 -8.82 -54.39 17.50
N ASP A 14 -7.81 -54.74 18.29
CA ASP A 14 -6.93 -53.84 19.04
C ASP A 14 -5.57 -53.58 18.35
N GLU A 15 -5.30 -54.20 17.20
CA GLU A 15 -4.05 -54.02 16.50
C GLU A 15 -4.00 -52.73 15.68
N THR A 16 -2.86 -52.04 15.76
CA THR A 16 -2.58 -50.83 14.97
C THR A 16 -1.43 -51.09 14.02
N VAL A 17 -1.70 -51.07 12.71
CA VAL A 17 -0.67 -51.17 11.67
C VAL A 17 -0.20 -49.78 11.24
N ILE A 18 1.06 -49.46 11.47
CA ILE A 18 1.67 -48.18 11.06
C ILE A 18 2.48 -48.40 9.77
N ALA A 19 1.98 -47.89 8.64
CA ALA A 19 2.73 -47.88 7.39
C ALA A 19 3.50 -46.56 7.22
N THR A 20 4.83 -46.63 7.17
CA THR A 20 5.67 -45.45 6.85
C THR A 20 5.99 -45.45 5.36
N LEU A 21 5.49 -44.44 4.64
CA LEU A 21 5.78 -44.23 3.21
C LEU A 21 6.97 -43.29 3.07
N LYS A 22 8.04 -43.74 2.38
CA LYS A 22 9.16 -42.88 1.95
C LYS A 22 9.09 -42.71 0.44
N ARG A 23 8.91 -41.49 -0.05
CA ARG A 23 8.94 -41.20 -1.50
C ARG A 23 10.36 -41.42 -2.03
N LYS A 24 10.49 -42.13 -3.16
CA LYS A 24 11.76 -42.29 -3.91
C LYS A 24 11.89 -41.28 -5.06
N SER A 25 10.78 -40.63 -5.46
CA SER A 25 10.68 -39.74 -6.62
C SER A 25 9.88 -38.48 -6.30
N ASN A 26 10.25 -37.38 -6.95
CA ASN A 26 9.58 -36.08 -6.86
C ASN A 26 8.56 -35.81 -7.99
N THR A 27 8.22 -36.84 -8.78
CA THR A 27 7.14 -36.73 -9.77
C THR A 27 5.77 -36.84 -9.08
N PRO A 28 4.82 -35.93 -9.36
CA PRO A 28 3.46 -36.02 -8.79
C PRO A 28 2.79 -37.33 -9.22
N ALA A 29 2.41 -38.15 -8.24
CA ALA A 29 1.67 -39.39 -8.46
C ALA A 29 0.74 -39.67 -7.28
N ASN A 30 -0.46 -40.16 -7.58
CA ASN A 30 -1.42 -40.56 -6.55
C ASN A 30 -0.89 -41.82 -5.83
N VAL A 31 -0.79 -41.76 -4.50
CA VAL A 31 -0.49 -42.93 -3.67
C VAL A 31 -1.81 -43.54 -3.20
N VAL A 32 -2.14 -44.72 -3.73
CA VAL A 32 -3.33 -45.48 -3.32
C VAL A 32 -2.93 -46.48 -2.23
N ILE A 33 -3.59 -46.40 -1.07
CA ILE A 33 -3.45 -47.39 0.01
C ILE A 33 -4.75 -48.21 0.04
N SER A 34 -4.67 -49.49 -0.32
CA SER A 34 -5.81 -50.41 -0.32
C SER A 34 -5.66 -51.43 0.79
N SER A 35 -6.76 -51.68 1.51
CA SER A 35 -6.90 -52.80 2.44
C SER A 35 -7.96 -53.79 1.92
N SER A 36 -7.94 -55.03 2.39
CA SER A 36 -8.97 -56.03 2.08
C SER A 36 -10.37 -55.67 2.60
N GLU A 37 -10.45 -54.73 3.55
CA GLU A 37 -11.71 -54.26 4.14
C GLU A 37 -12.21 -52.92 3.57
N GLY A 38 -11.44 -52.30 2.68
CA GLY A 38 -11.80 -51.03 2.06
C GLY A 38 -10.63 -50.26 1.47
N SER A 39 -10.94 -49.28 0.62
CA SER A 39 -9.97 -48.34 0.08
C SER A 39 -10.03 -47.04 0.85
N ALA A 40 -8.91 -46.62 1.45
CA ALA A 40 -8.76 -45.27 1.98
C ALA A 40 -7.90 -44.46 0.98
N THR A 41 -8.52 -43.47 0.34
CA THR A 41 -7.80 -42.52 -0.50
C THR A 41 -7.14 -41.46 0.38
N TYR A 42 -5.81 -41.44 0.40
CA TYR A 42 -5.02 -40.37 0.99
C TYR A 42 -4.43 -39.52 -0.12
N THR A 43 -4.62 -38.21 -0.07
CA THR A 43 -3.92 -37.27 -0.95
C THR A 43 -2.63 -36.86 -0.27
N ILE A 44 -1.49 -37.26 -0.81
CA ILE A 44 -0.20 -36.66 -0.43
C ILE A 44 -0.15 -35.32 -1.16
N LEU A 45 -0.25 -34.21 -0.42
CA LEU A 45 -0.05 -32.88 -0.98
C LEU A 45 1.43 -32.72 -1.32
N ASN A 46 1.73 -32.16 -2.49
CA ASN A 46 3.07 -31.73 -2.84
C ASN A 46 3.44 -30.58 -1.89
N ASP A 47 4.46 -30.77 -1.06
CA ASP A 47 4.95 -29.81 -0.06
C ASP A 47 6.19 -29.04 -0.53
N ASP A 48 6.64 -29.30 -1.75
CA ASP A 48 7.80 -28.63 -2.34
C ASP A 48 7.40 -27.21 -2.77
N ASN A 49 8.00 -26.20 -2.12
CA ASN A 49 7.82 -24.79 -2.46
C ASN A 49 8.49 -24.42 -3.78
N ASN A 50 7.76 -23.71 -4.64
CA ASN A 50 8.22 -23.06 -5.84
C ASN A 50 8.44 -21.56 -5.56
N PRO A 51 9.60 -21.00 -5.94
CA PRO A 51 9.84 -19.59 -5.68
C PRO A 51 8.93 -18.72 -6.56
N PRO A 52 8.49 -17.55 -6.05
CA PRO A 52 7.68 -16.64 -6.82
C PRO A 52 8.47 -16.03 -7.98
N THR A 53 7.74 -15.72 -9.06
CA THR A 53 8.28 -15.22 -10.31
C THR A 53 7.65 -13.89 -10.72
N GLY A 54 8.25 -13.26 -11.73
CA GLY A 54 7.76 -12.01 -12.29
C GLY A 54 8.29 -10.77 -11.57
N SER A 55 7.48 -9.71 -11.51
CA SER A 55 7.95 -8.42 -10.94
C SER A 55 6.87 -7.61 -10.24
N LEU A 56 7.28 -6.97 -9.14
CA LEU A 56 6.55 -5.91 -8.46
C LEU A 56 7.00 -4.55 -9.02
N THR A 57 6.06 -3.76 -9.53
CA THR A 57 6.38 -2.44 -10.10
C THR A 57 5.66 -1.32 -9.34
N ILE A 58 6.24 -0.11 -9.39
CA ILE A 58 5.63 1.11 -8.86
C ILE A 58 5.19 1.97 -10.04
N THR A 59 3.96 2.45 -9.99
CA THR A 59 3.40 3.42 -10.93
C THR A 59 3.16 4.77 -10.24
N GLY A 60 3.12 5.85 -11.01
CA GLY A 60 3.01 7.22 -10.50
C GLY A 60 4.27 8.05 -10.73
N THR A 61 4.21 9.33 -10.38
CA THR A 61 5.34 10.26 -10.54
C THR A 61 6.05 10.44 -9.21
N ALA A 62 7.37 10.27 -9.18
CA ALA A 62 8.20 10.51 -8.00
C ALA A 62 8.38 12.02 -7.71
N THR A 63 7.29 12.69 -7.35
CA THR A 63 7.26 14.11 -6.98
C THR A 63 6.49 14.26 -5.67
N GLN A 64 6.99 15.09 -4.75
CA GLN A 64 6.31 15.37 -3.49
C GLN A 64 4.82 15.71 -3.71
N GLY A 65 3.96 15.17 -2.85
CA GLY A 65 2.50 15.33 -2.93
C GLY A 65 1.83 14.48 -4.00
N GLN A 66 2.58 13.75 -4.83
CA GLN A 66 2.02 12.73 -5.73
C GLN A 66 1.88 11.39 -5.02
N THR A 67 0.99 10.55 -5.54
CA THR A 67 0.79 9.18 -5.03
C THR A 67 1.50 8.19 -5.93
N LEU A 68 2.23 7.28 -5.30
CA LEU A 68 2.76 6.07 -5.91
C LEU A 68 1.81 4.91 -5.64
N THR A 69 1.64 4.03 -6.62
CA THR A 69 0.74 2.87 -6.55
C THR A 69 1.49 1.61 -6.92
N THR A 70 1.38 0.57 -6.09
CA THR A 70 1.95 -0.75 -6.40
C THR A 70 1.18 -1.41 -7.53
N ASN A 71 1.90 -2.05 -8.45
CA ASN A 71 1.32 -2.95 -9.43
C ASN A 71 1.89 -4.36 -9.23
N THR A 72 1.03 -5.26 -8.76
CA THR A 72 1.29 -6.66 -8.46
C THR A 72 0.86 -7.61 -9.57
N SER A 73 0.31 -7.12 -10.69
CA SER A 73 -0.25 -7.96 -11.76
C SER A 73 0.79 -8.84 -12.45
N GLY A 74 2.07 -8.50 -12.31
CA GLY A 74 3.19 -9.24 -12.85
C GLY A 74 3.76 -10.28 -11.89
N ILE A 75 3.20 -10.46 -10.68
CA ILE A 75 3.65 -11.48 -9.72
C ILE A 75 2.91 -12.77 -10.01
N ALA A 76 3.64 -13.89 -10.07
CA ALA A 76 3.08 -15.21 -10.28
C ALA A 76 3.80 -16.23 -9.39
N ASP A 77 3.04 -17.19 -8.89
CA ASP A 77 3.53 -18.28 -8.07
C ASP A 77 2.78 -19.56 -8.43
N ALA A 78 3.50 -20.66 -8.61
CA ALA A 78 2.92 -21.95 -8.98
C ALA A 78 2.15 -22.59 -7.81
N ASP A 79 2.54 -22.28 -6.57
CA ASP A 79 1.87 -22.75 -5.36
C ASP A 79 0.71 -21.82 -4.93
N GLY A 80 0.46 -20.79 -5.73
CA GLY A 80 -0.63 -19.85 -5.55
C GLY A 80 -0.21 -18.59 -4.79
N LEU A 81 -1.04 -17.55 -4.91
CA LEU A 81 -0.79 -16.26 -4.27
C LEU A 81 -1.71 -16.07 -3.07
N GLY A 82 -1.13 -15.53 -2.00
CA GLY A 82 -1.85 -15.12 -0.81
C GLY A 82 -2.35 -13.68 -0.85
N THR A 83 -2.84 -13.24 0.30
CA THR A 83 -3.12 -11.82 0.52
C THR A 83 -1.80 -11.04 0.63
N PHE A 84 -1.70 -9.96 -0.16
CA PHE A 84 -0.53 -9.11 -0.17
C PHE A 84 -0.51 -8.12 1.01
N ASN A 85 0.63 -8.04 1.67
CA ASN A 85 0.98 -7.05 2.68
C ASN A 85 2.09 -6.16 2.11
N TYR A 86 2.03 -4.85 2.37
CA TYR A 86 2.99 -3.90 1.81
C TYR A 86 3.82 -3.25 2.90
N GLN A 87 5.04 -2.88 2.55
CA GLN A 87 5.87 -2.00 3.33
C GLN A 87 6.66 -1.08 2.40
N TRP A 88 6.34 0.21 2.43
CA TRP A 88 7.10 1.21 1.69
C TRP A 88 8.40 1.56 2.41
N LYS A 89 9.44 1.84 1.63
CA LYS A 89 10.78 2.17 2.11
C LYS A 89 11.29 3.44 1.44
N ARG A 90 11.97 4.28 2.22
CA ARG A 90 12.68 5.49 1.79
C ARG A 90 14.17 5.25 1.91
N GLY A 91 14.91 5.37 0.81
CA GLY A 91 16.36 5.15 0.83
C GLY A 91 16.76 3.81 1.44
N GLY A 92 15.93 2.77 1.25
CA GLY A 92 16.12 1.42 1.82
C GLY A 92 15.57 1.22 3.24
N THR A 93 15.18 2.27 3.96
CA THR A 93 14.64 2.18 5.32
C THR A 93 13.11 2.16 5.32
N SER A 94 12.49 1.27 6.09
CA SER A 94 11.03 1.19 6.21
C SER A 94 10.42 2.49 6.72
N ILE A 95 9.36 2.94 6.06
CA ILE A 95 8.56 4.08 6.49
C ILE A 95 7.47 3.55 7.44
N SER A 96 7.51 3.98 8.70
CA SER A 96 6.56 3.52 9.72
C SER A 96 5.11 3.79 9.30
N GLY A 97 4.25 2.77 9.38
CA GLY A 97 2.83 2.84 9.04
C GLY A 97 2.51 2.87 7.54
N ALA A 98 3.50 2.88 6.65
CA ALA A 98 3.29 2.85 5.21
C ALA A 98 3.07 1.42 4.70
N THR A 99 1.88 0.89 4.99
CA THR A 99 1.40 -0.45 4.63
C THR A 99 0.28 -0.53 3.57
N PRO A 100 -0.37 0.57 3.13
CA PRO A 100 -1.30 0.49 2.00
C PRO A 100 -0.60 0.19 0.66
N SER A 101 -1.37 -0.26 -0.33
CA SER A 101 -0.92 -0.45 -1.72
C SER A 101 -0.58 0.88 -2.44
N THR A 102 -0.87 2.01 -1.80
CA THR A 102 -0.54 3.35 -2.29
C THR A 102 0.25 4.13 -1.23
N TYR A 103 1.08 5.06 -1.69
CA TYR A 103 1.86 5.92 -0.81
C TYR A 103 1.94 7.33 -1.36
N MET A 104 1.48 8.30 -0.57
CA MET A 104 1.60 9.72 -0.89
C MET A 104 2.98 10.23 -0.46
N LEU A 105 3.73 10.75 -1.43
CA LEU A 105 5.07 11.27 -1.21
C LEU A 105 5.05 12.53 -0.34
N VAL A 106 5.85 12.54 0.71
CA VAL A 106 5.97 13.66 1.65
C VAL A 106 7.28 14.41 1.47
N GLN A 107 7.44 15.54 2.15
CA GLN A 107 8.66 16.36 2.08
C GLN A 107 9.93 15.56 2.43
N ALA A 108 9.84 14.65 3.40
CA ALA A 108 10.97 13.86 3.84
C ALA A 108 11.43 12.80 2.82
N ASP A 109 10.63 12.53 1.78
CA ASP A 109 11.01 11.65 0.68
C ASP A 109 11.86 12.37 -0.38
N VAL A 110 11.85 13.70 -0.42
CA VAL A 110 12.56 14.47 -1.45
C VAL A 110 14.05 14.14 -1.48
N GLY A 111 14.57 13.86 -2.68
CA GLY A 111 15.95 13.44 -2.92
C GLY A 111 16.21 11.96 -2.64
N GLN A 112 15.26 11.22 -2.06
CA GLN A 112 15.38 9.80 -1.80
C GLN A 112 14.71 8.97 -2.91
N THR A 113 15.16 7.74 -3.08
CA THR A 113 14.43 6.73 -3.86
C THR A 113 13.40 6.06 -2.97
N ILE A 114 12.32 5.60 -3.60
CA ILE A 114 11.26 4.84 -2.94
C ILE A 114 11.25 3.43 -3.49
N THR A 115 11.13 2.45 -2.59
CA THR A 115 10.86 1.04 -2.91
C THR A 115 9.67 0.56 -2.10
N VAL A 116 9.07 -0.53 -2.54
CA VAL A 116 8.04 -1.24 -1.77
C VAL A 116 8.39 -2.73 -1.74
N THR A 117 8.28 -3.33 -0.56
CA THR A 117 8.31 -4.79 -0.41
C THR A 117 6.87 -5.27 -0.24
N VAL A 118 6.49 -6.29 -0.99
CA VAL A 118 5.23 -7.01 -0.81
C VAL A 118 5.53 -8.40 -0.24
N SER A 119 4.75 -8.83 0.75
CA SER A 119 4.86 -10.16 1.37
C SER A 119 3.51 -10.85 1.47
N TRP A 120 3.51 -12.18 1.35
CA TRP A 120 2.30 -13.00 1.40
C TRP A 120 2.62 -14.40 1.91
N THR A 121 1.57 -15.16 2.18
CA THR A 121 1.65 -16.61 2.43
C THR A 121 0.97 -17.32 1.26
N ASP A 122 1.67 -18.22 0.58
CA ASP A 122 1.14 -18.94 -0.60
C ASP A 122 0.05 -19.98 -0.25
N GLY A 123 -0.36 -20.77 -1.24
CA GLY A 123 -1.39 -21.80 -1.08
C GLY A 123 -0.95 -23.03 -0.26
N ILE A 124 0.35 -23.21 0.00
CA ILE A 124 0.89 -24.32 0.79
C ILE A 124 1.40 -23.88 2.18
N GLY A 125 1.35 -22.58 2.47
CA GLY A 125 1.72 -22.01 3.77
C GLY A 125 3.12 -21.41 3.84
N THR A 126 3.84 -21.30 2.72
CA THR A 126 5.17 -20.67 2.68
C THR A 126 5.07 -19.16 2.71
N ALA A 127 5.94 -18.52 3.50
CA ALA A 127 6.05 -17.07 3.55
C ALA A 127 6.95 -16.57 2.42
N GLU A 128 6.40 -15.75 1.54
CA GLU A 128 7.05 -15.24 0.34
C GLU A 128 7.13 -13.71 0.32
N SER A 129 8.10 -13.17 -0.42
CA SER A 129 8.21 -11.72 -0.60
C SER A 129 8.94 -11.30 -1.87
N LEU A 130 8.55 -10.13 -2.40
CA LEU A 130 9.22 -9.46 -3.51
C LEU A 130 9.40 -7.98 -3.22
N THR A 131 10.50 -7.40 -3.70
CA THR A 131 10.76 -5.96 -3.59
C THR A 131 10.79 -5.33 -4.98
N SER A 132 10.17 -4.18 -5.12
CA SER A 132 10.14 -3.45 -6.37
C SER A 132 11.53 -2.93 -6.76
N THR A 133 11.70 -2.61 -8.03
CA THR A 133 12.76 -1.68 -8.43
C THR A 133 12.56 -0.33 -7.75
N ALA A 134 13.66 0.38 -7.48
CA ALA A 134 13.60 1.71 -6.89
C ALA A 134 13.08 2.73 -7.90
N THR A 135 12.26 3.68 -7.44
CA THR A 135 11.92 4.86 -8.22
C THR A 135 13.16 5.71 -8.49
N GLY A 136 13.05 6.65 -9.43
CA GLY A 136 13.95 7.81 -9.42
C GLY A 136 13.85 8.59 -8.11
N ALA A 137 14.85 9.44 -7.85
CA ALA A 137 14.83 10.32 -6.67
C ALA A 137 13.60 11.23 -6.69
N VAL A 138 12.93 11.38 -5.55
CA VAL A 138 11.72 12.19 -5.45
C VAL A 138 12.04 13.67 -5.64
N GLN A 139 11.30 14.34 -6.53
CA GLN A 139 11.49 15.74 -6.86
C GLN A 139 10.53 16.65 -6.07
N VAL A 140 10.89 17.92 -5.88
CA VAL A 140 9.95 18.94 -5.41
C VAL A 140 8.98 19.33 -6.54
N PRO A 141 7.73 19.73 -6.23
CA PRO A 141 6.78 20.13 -7.26
C PRO A 141 7.29 21.41 -7.92
N ARG A 142 7.16 21.50 -9.25
CA ARG A 142 7.46 22.76 -9.95
C ARG A 142 6.53 23.85 -9.39
N PRO A 143 7.04 25.05 -9.07
CA PRO A 143 6.18 26.14 -8.66
C PRO A 143 5.18 26.40 -9.78
N ARG A 144 3.90 26.51 -9.43
CA ARG A 144 2.90 27.00 -10.39
C ARG A 144 3.34 28.41 -10.77
N GLN A 145 3.69 28.63 -12.04
CA GLN A 145 3.88 29.99 -12.52
C GLN A 145 2.58 30.74 -12.26
N ALA A 146 2.60 31.67 -11.30
CA ALA A 146 1.53 32.63 -11.19
C ALA A 146 1.56 33.43 -12.49
N HIS A 147 0.58 33.22 -13.37
CA HIS A 147 0.32 34.13 -14.47
C HIS A 147 0.01 35.49 -13.82
N ARG A 148 1.04 36.34 -13.66
CA ARG A 148 0.83 37.75 -13.35
C ARG A 148 0.05 38.31 -14.53
N PHE A 149 -1.25 38.50 -14.35
CA PHE A 149 -2.03 39.42 -15.16
C PHE A 149 -1.35 40.79 -15.06
N HIS A 150 -0.50 41.10 -16.02
CA HIS A 150 -0.02 42.45 -16.24
C HIS A 150 -1.17 43.22 -16.86
N GLY A 151 -2.04 43.78 -16.01
CA GLY A 151 -2.94 44.84 -16.41
C GLY A 151 -2.09 46.07 -16.77
N HIS A 152 -1.76 46.24 -18.05
CA HIS A 152 -1.31 47.52 -18.58
C HIS A 152 -2.50 48.49 -18.61
N GLY A 153 -2.81 49.09 -17.46
CA GLY A 153 -3.62 50.30 -17.37
C GLY A 153 -2.76 51.51 -17.70
N GLY A 154 -2.99 52.11 -18.86
CA GLY A 154 -2.19 53.22 -19.39
C GLY A 154 -2.17 54.46 -18.50
N GLN A 155 -0.98 55.03 -18.31
CA GLN A 155 -0.83 56.40 -17.84
C GLN A 155 -0.87 57.33 -19.05
N ARG A 156 -1.95 58.12 -19.17
CA ARG A 156 -1.97 59.33 -20.01
C ARG A 156 -1.43 60.48 -19.16
N SER A 157 -0.19 60.89 -19.41
CA SER A 157 0.36 62.17 -18.92
C SER A 157 -0.17 63.31 -19.79
N GLY A 158 -0.61 64.39 -19.14
CA GLY A 158 -1.29 65.52 -19.74
C GLY A 158 -0.38 66.46 -20.55
N HIS A 159 -0.97 67.03 -21.60
CA HIS A 159 -0.51 68.24 -22.29
C HIS A 159 -1.77 68.96 -22.82
N PRO A 160 -2.07 70.21 -22.43
CA PRO A 160 -3.12 70.96 -23.11
C PRO A 160 -2.57 72.26 -23.73
N GLY A 161 -2.77 72.39 -25.04
CA GLY A 161 -2.57 73.62 -25.79
C GLY A 161 -3.43 73.65 -27.06
N MET A 162 -4.38 74.59 -27.07
CA MET A 162 -5.13 75.18 -28.20
C MET A 162 -6.46 74.55 -28.70
N ASP A 163 -7.53 75.28 -28.35
CA ASP A 163 -8.63 75.82 -29.18
C ASP A 163 -9.79 74.98 -29.79
N GLN A 164 -10.92 75.02 -29.05
CA GLN A 164 -12.36 75.30 -29.39
C GLN A 164 -13.15 74.40 -30.39
N PRO A 165 -14.52 74.40 -30.43
CA PRO A 165 -15.60 75.01 -29.58
C PRO A 165 -16.71 74.01 -29.09
N PRO A 166 -17.77 74.44 -28.36
CA PRO A 166 -18.63 73.55 -27.55
C PRO A 166 -20.04 73.27 -28.11
N ALA A 167 -20.64 72.13 -27.71
CA ALA A 167 -22.10 72.00 -27.57
C ALA A 167 -22.54 70.87 -26.61
N THR A 168 -23.19 71.30 -25.51
CA THR A 168 -24.39 70.77 -24.86
C THR A 168 -24.45 69.34 -24.28
N LEU A 169 -24.43 69.31 -22.93
CA LEU A 169 -25.48 68.79 -22.02
C LEU A 169 -26.17 67.45 -22.38
N THR A 170 -26.04 66.45 -21.51
CA THR A 170 -27.14 65.95 -20.63
C THR A 170 -26.60 64.88 -19.65
N SER A 171 -27.05 65.01 -18.41
CA SER A 171 -26.76 64.24 -17.18
C SER A 171 -27.89 63.18 -16.96
N PRO A 172 -28.02 62.47 -15.82
CA PRO A 172 -27.11 61.55 -15.10
C PRO A 172 -27.79 60.20 -14.71
N GLY A 173 -27.03 59.30 -14.08
CA GLY A 173 -27.54 58.37 -13.06
C GLY A 173 -26.90 56.97 -13.13
N GLY A 174 -26.44 56.32 -12.06
CA GLY A 174 -26.42 56.64 -10.64
C GLY A 174 -25.83 55.47 -9.82
N ARG A 175 -25.33 55.82 -8.62
CA ARG A 175 -25.27 55.08 -7.34
C ARG A 175 -24.58 53.68 -7.32
N SER A 176 -23.39 53.58 -6.71
CA SER A 176 -23.12 53.32 -5.28
C SER A 176 -23.65 52.00 -4.73
N SER A 177 -22.74 51.13 -4.26
CA SER A 177 -22.84 50.48 -2.93
C SER A 177 -21.51 49.85 -2.48
N ARG A 178 -21.10 50.25 -1.27
CA ARG A 178 -20.01 49.70 -0.44
C ARG A 178 -20.54 48.58 0.46
N ARG A 179 -19.66 47.65 0.89
CA ARG A 179 -19.47 47.12 2.28
C ARG A 179 -18.44 45.98 2.20
N ARG A 180 -17.20 46.14 2.70
CA ARG A 180 -16.63 46.05 4.07
C ARG A 180 -16.58 44.62 4.63
N ALA A 181 -15.35 44.24 4.98
CA ALA A 181 -14.85 42.96 5.49
C ALA A 181 -15.18 42.69 6.96
N THR A 182 -15.09 41.40 7.33
CA THR A 182 -14.83 40.88 8.69
C THR A 182 -14.19 39.47 8.60
N THR A 183 -13.20 39.22 9.46
CA THR A 183 -12.48 37.95 9.72
C THR A 183 -12.42 37.80 11.27
N PRO A 184 -11.86 36.73 11.86
CA PRO A 184 -12.20 35.29 11.88
C PRO A 184 -12.69 34.84 13.29
N THR A 185 -13.11 33.58 13.46
CA THR A 185 -13.22 32.96 14.80
C THR A 185 -12.89 31.46 14.76
N ALA A 186 -12.00 31.03 15.66
CA ALA A 186 -11.71 29.64 16.00
C ALA A 186 -12.27 29.35 17.41
N PRO A 187 -12.59 28.08 17.72
CA PRO A 187 -12.36 27.49 19.04
C PRO A 187 -11.65 26.12 18.87
N GLY A 188 -10.87 25.54 19.79
CA GLY A 188 -10.66 25.71 21.21
C GLY A 188 -10.32 24.30 21.75
N ARG A 189 -9.17 24.13 22.40
CA ARG A 189 -8.75 22.90 23.11
C ARG A 189 -8.38 23.33 24.54
N PRO A 190 -8.94 22.68 25.57
CA PRO A 190 -8.12 22.08 26.65
C PRO A 190 -8.83 20.81 27.22
N SER A 191 -8.35 19.98 28.14
CA SER A 191 -7.07 19.51 28.71
C SER A 191 -7.47 18.42 29.73
N ALA A 192 -6.57 17.45 29.97
CA ALA A 192 -6.45 16.60 31.18
C ALA A 192 -7.51 15.53 31.51
N SER A 193 -7.05 14.28 31.63
CA SER A 193 -7.23 13.52 32.89
C SER A 193 -6.02 12.61 33.07
N VAL A 194 -5.29 12.88 34.14
CA VAL A 194 -4.27 12.02 34.75
C VAL A 194 -4.99 11.48 35.98
N ASP A 195 -5.11 10.16 36.12
CA ASP A 195 -5.52 9.55 37.38
C ASP A 195 -4.53 8.44 37.72
N ASP A 196 -4.06 8.54 38.95
CA ASP A 196 -2.96 7.85 39.58
C ASP A 196 -3.55 6.96 40.68
N SER A 197 -2.94 5.78 40.86
CA SER A 197 -3.05 4.92 42.05
C SER A 197 -4.38 4.17 42.31
N VAL A 198 -4.30 2.83 42.33
CA VAL A 198 -4.37 2.08 43.61
C VAL A 198 -3.85 0.65 43.43
N ASP A 199 -2.89 0.35 44.29
CA ASP A 199 -2.35 -0.92 44.77
C ASP A 199 -3.42 -1.98 45.06
N GLN A 200 -3.23 -3.24 44.61
CA GLN A 200 -3.54 -4.41 45.43
C GLN A 200 -2.57 -5.58 45.13
N ARG A 201 -1.84 -5.93 46.19
CA ARG A 201 -1.11 -7.17 46.46
C ARG A 201 -2.05 -8.38 46.59
N GLY A 202 -1.51 -9.57 46.30
CA GLY A 202 -2.00 -10.87 46.81
C GLY A 202 -1.73 -12.02 45.84
N THR A 203 -0.58 -12.72 45.87
CA THR A 203 -0.23 -13.93 46.66
C THR A 203 -1.04 -15.20 46.39
N ALA A 204 -0.29 -16.26 46.04
CA ALA A 204 -0.53 -17.70 46.26
C ALA A 204 -1.73 -18.35 45.53
N ALA A 205 -1.68 -19.59 45.05
CA ALA A 205 -0.78 -20.73 45.19
C ALA A 205 -0.83 -21.59 43.92
#